data_AF-A0A1B1A635-F1
#
_entry.id   AF-A0A1B1A635-F1
#
_cell.length_a   1.000
_cell.length_b   1.000
_cell.length_c   1.000
_cell.angle_alpha   90.00
_cell.angle_beta   90.00
_cell.angle_gamma   90.00
#
_symmetry.space_group_name_H-M   'P 1'
#
loop_
_entity.id
_entity.type
_entity.pdbx_description
1 polymer ?
#
loop_
_entity_poly.entity_id
_entity_poly.type
_entity_poly.pdbx_seq_one_letter_code
_entity_poly.pdbx_strand_id
1 'polypeptide(L)'
;MIGWKIFSHSLSMVLRNLGWALQIALVPVLIAMVCIAALLWGQLGELLDNQGRLDYVPSGGLVTSILLSAVIFIAAELWVFVSWHRFVLLEEYPTGWIPKFHGDRILAYFGTSLLLGLVIVLAWVVIGGVFTAVGAMLSSTVFSIIVLFIAMIAIGILFFRLLPTLPAAAIGEKLSFSESMEATKGTAGTAIVLFLVLMLVQILLQLITNVSIYVFAPLGLVFAVVSALIMTLVNVSILTTIYGHYVQGRPI
;
A
#
# COMPACT_ATOMS: atom_id res chain seq x y z
N MET A 1 10.71 -8.80 -19.21
CA MET A 1 9.81 -9.63 -18.38
C MET A 1 8.58 -8.82 -17.99
N ILE A 2 7.39 -9.43 -17.89
CA ILE A 2 6.11 -8.72 -17.66
C ILE A 2 6.11 -7.96 -16.31
N GLY A 3 6.68 -8.52 -15.24
CA GLY A 3 6.71 -7.86 -13.92
C GLY A 3 7.42 -6.50 -13.94
N TRP A 4 8.55 -6.41 -14.65
CA TRP A 4 9.24 -5.13 -14.89
C TRP A 4 8.36 -4.16 -15.68
N LYS A 5 7.67 -4.63 -16.74
CA LYS A 5 6.78 -3.79 -17.54
C LYS A 5 5.65 -3.19 -16.70
N ILE A 6 5.03 -3.98 -15.82
CA ILE A 6 4.00 -3.49 -14.89
C ILE A 6 4.55 -2.36 -14.02
N PHE A 7 5.72 -2.55 -13.41
CA PHE A 7 6.36 -1.52 -12.60
C PHE A 7 6.68 -0.27 -13.42
N SER A 8 7.40 -0.41 -14.54
CA SER A 8 7.83 0.74 -15.36
C SER A 8 6.64 1.50 -15.95
N HIS A 9 5.58 0.79 -16.34
CA HIS A 9 4.33 1.37 -16.82
C HIS A 9 3.66 2.17 -15.71
N SER A 10 3.53 1.60 -14.50
CA SER A 10 2.94 2.26 -13.34
C SER A 10 3.72 3.50 -12.90
N LEU A 11 5.05 3.43 -12.89
CA LEU A 11 5.92 4.57 -12.60
C LEU A 11 5.75 5.67 -13.65
N SER A 12 5.81 5.30 -14.93
CA SER A 12 5.61 6.24 -16.05
C SER A 12 4.23 6.89 -15.99
N MET A 13 3.19 6.15 -15.61
CA MET A 13 1.83 6.67 -15.45
C MET A 13 1.78 7.79 -14.41
N VAL A 14 2.39 7.61 -13.25
CA VAL A 14 2.45 8.66 -12.21
C VAL A 14 3.28 9.85 -12.70
N LEU A 15 4.49 9.61 -13.22
CA LEU A 15 5.42 10.68 -13.63
C LEU A 15 4.89 11.54 -14.79
N ARG A 16 4.13 10.94 -15.73
CA ARG A 16 3.51 11.69 -16.83
C ARG A 16 2.28 12.49 -16.41
N ASN A 17 1.69 12.16 -15.26
CA ASN A 17 0.46 12.76 -14.75
C ASN A 17 0.66 13.46 -13.40
N LEU A 18 1.86 13.99 -13.11
CA LEU A 18 2.16 14.64 -11.82
C LEU A 18 1.21 15.79 -11.48
N GLY A 19 0.78 16.58 -12.49
CA GLY A 19 -0.19 17.65 -12.27
C GLY A 19 -1.53 17.14 -11.74
N TRP A 20 -2.05 16.08 -12.37
CA TRP A 20 -3.29 15.43 -11.93
C TRP A 20 -3.12 14.70 -10.59
N ALA A 21 -1.98 14.04 -10.39
CA ALA A 21 -1.64 13.40 -9.12
C ALA A 21 -1.65 14.40 -7.96
N LEU A 22 -1.07 15.60 -8.16
CA LEU A 22 -1.09 16.67 -7.16
C LEU A 22 -2.50 17.19 -6.92
N GLN A 23 -3.30 17.42 -7.95
CA GLN A 23 -4.69 17.87 -7.79
C GLN A 23 -5.57 16.84 -7.05
N ILE A 24 -5.30 15.55 -7.23
CA ILE A 24 -6.01 14.48 -6.54
C ILE A 24 -5.55 14.34 -5.09
N ALA A 25 -4.24 14.40 -4.83
CA ALA A 25 -3.68 14.01 -3.53
C ALA A 25 -3.44 15.19 -2.56
N LEU A 26 -3.02 16.35 -3.06
CA LEU A 26 -2.40 17.38 -2.22
C LEU A 26 -3.33 17.91 -1.14
N VAL A 27 -4.54 18.36 -1.50
CA VAL A 27 -5.47 18.96 -0.53
C VAL A 27 -6.03 17.92 0.44
N PRO A 28 -6.52 16.74 0.01
CA PRO A 28 -6.94 15.69 0.94
C PRO A 28 -5.87 15.32 1.96
N VAL A 29 -4.61 15.16 1.52
CA VAL A 29 -3.49 14.81 2.40
C VAL A 29 -3.15 15.96 3.35
N LEU A 30 -3.13 17.21 2.88
CA LEU A 30 -2.88 18.38 3.74
C LEU A 30 -3.95 18.53 4.83
N ILE A 31 -5.23 18.35 4.48
CA ILE A 31 -6.32 18.38 5.47
C ILE A 31 -6.10 17.30 6.52
N ALA A 32 -5.81 16.07 6.10
CA ALA A 32 -5.53 14.96 7.01
C ALA A 32 -4.35 15.26 7.93
N MET A 33 -3.23 15.76 7.38
CA MET A 33 -2.05 16.12 8.15
C MET A 33 -2.34 17.21 9.19
N VAL A 34 -3.09 18.25 8.84
CA VAL A 34 -3.48 19.32 9.78
C VAL A 34 -4.36 18.76 10.90
N CYS A 35 -5.35 17.92 10.59
CA CYS A 35 -6.20 17.30 11.59
C CYS A 35 -5.42 16.37 12.54
N ILE A 36 -4.52 15.54 11.99
CA ILE A 36 -3.66 14.65 12.77
C ILE A 36 -2.72 15.47 13.65
N ALA A 37 -2.07 16.50 13.11
CA ALA A 37 -1.20 17.38 13.86
C ALA A 37 -1.95 18.05 15.02
N ALA A 38 -3.18 18.53 14.81
CA ALA A 38 -4.00 19.12 15.86
C ALA A 38 -4.35 18.12 16.98
N LEU A 39 -4.71 16.88 16.62
CA LEU A 39 -5.02 15.81 17.60
C LEU A 39 -3.80 15.43 18.45
N LEU A 40 -2.62 15.36 17.82
CA LEU A 40 -1.38 14.99 18.48
C LEU A 40 -0.74 16.16 19.23
N TRP A 41 -1.00 17.41 18.83
CA TRP A 41 -0.50 18.59 19.52
C TRP A 41 -0.95 18.64 20.98
N GLY A 42 -2.21 18.28 21.25
CA GLY A 42 -2.74 18.18 22.62
C GLY A 42 -2.07 17.08 23.47
N GLN A 43 -1.36 16.14 22.84
CA GLN A 43 -0.66 15.03 23.49
C GLN A 43 0.87 15.20 23.46
N LEU A 44 1.36 16.34 22.96
CA LEU A 44 2.79 16.56 22.71
C LEU A 44 3.62 16.48 23.99
N GLY A 45 3.14 17.05 25.10
CA GLY A 45 3.84 16.98 26.39
C GLY A 45 4.05 15.54 26.85
N GLU A 46 2.98 14.74 26.80
CA GLU A 46 3.05 13.32 27.17
C GLU A 46 4.01 12.53 26.28
N LEU A 47 3.99 12.77 24.96
CA LEU A 47 4.88 12.12 24.01
C LEU A 47 6.36 12.45 24.26
N LEU A 48 6.66 13.72 24.59
CA LEU A 48 8.03 14.16 24.86
C LEU A 48 8.53 13.66 26.22
N ASP A 49 7.71 13.76 27.26
CA ASP A 49 8.07 13.38 28.63
C ASP A 49 8.32 11.87 28.78
N ASN A 50 7.68 11.07 27.92
CA ASN A 50 7.75 9.62 27.96
C ASN A 50 8.56 8.98 26.84
N GLN A 51 9.26 9.79 26.03
CA GLN A 51 10.07 9.29 24.93
C GLN A 51 11.18 8.34 25.46
N GLY A 52 11.20 7.10 24.95
CA GLY A 52 12.22 6.10 25.30
C GLY A 52 11.98 5.37 26.62
N ARG A 53 10.87 5.61 27.31
CA ARG A 53 10.49 4.87 28.53
C ARG A 53 9.84 3.54 28.16
N LEU A 54 10.44 2.42 28.59
CA LEU A 54 9.92 1.08 28.30
C LEU A 54 8.71 0.69 29.17
N ASP A 55 8.60 1.26 30.38
CA ASP A 55 7.50 0.96 31.32
C ASP A 55 6.33 1.95 31.22
N TYR A 56 6.33 2.80 30.20
CA TYR A 56 5.31 3.82 30.03
C TYR A 56 4.01 3.22 29.46
N VAL A 57 2.90 3.53 30.14
CA VAL A 57 1.55 3.18 29.68
C VAL A 57 0.89 4.45 29.13
N PRO A 58 0.52 4.47 27.83
CA PRO A 58 -0.16 5.61 27.21
C PRO A 58 -1.45 6.01 27.93
N SER A 59 -1.67 7.32 28.10
CA SER A 59 -2.95 7.82 28.60
C SER A 59 -4.08 7.45 27.63
N GLY A 60 -5.30 7.35 28.17
CA GLY A 60 -6.49 7.15 27.34
C GLY A 60 -6.68 8.27 26.30
N GLY A 61 -6.24 9.49 26.63
CA GLY A 61 -6.25 10.63 25.71
C GLY A 61 -5.33 10.40 24.51
N LEU A 62 -4.08 10.01 24.75
CA LEU A 62 -3.11 9.71 23.70
C LEU A 62 -3.57 8.54 22.82
N VAL A 63 -4.06 7.44 23.43
CA VAL A 63 -4.59 6.30 22.67
C VAL A 63 -5.74 6.72 21.76
N THR A 64 -6.67 7.53 22.28
CA THR A 64 -7.80 8.04 21.48
C THR A 64 -7.32 8.92 20.33
N SER A 65 -6.39 9.85 20.58
CA SER A 65 -5.81 10.70 19.53
C SER A 65 -5.11 9.88 18.44
N ILE A 66 -4.38 8.82 18.79
CA ILE A 66 -3.72 7.92 17.83
C ILE A 66 -4.75 7.18 16.98
N LEU A 67 -5.80 6.62 17.60
CA LEU A 67 -6.85 5.89 16.89
C LEU A 67 -7.60 6.81 15.91
N LEU A 68 -7.97 8.01 16.34
CA LEU A 68 -8.61 9.01 15.47
C LEU A 68 -7.67 9.43 14.33
N SER A 69 -6.38 9.61 14.62
CA SER A 69 -5.38 9.95 13.60
C SER A 69 -5.26 8.85 12.54
N ALA A 70 -5.27 7.58 12.96
CA ALA A 70 -5.27 6.44 12.04
C ALA A 70 -6.52 6.41 11.15
N VAL A 71 -7.70 6.68 11.72
CA VAL A 71 -8.96 6.75 10.94
C VAL A 71 -8.90 7.89 9.91
N ILE A 72 -8.43 9.07 10.30
CA ILE A 72 -8.28 10.23 9.39
C ILE A 72 -7.29 9.92 8.27
N PHE A 73 -6.14 9.34 8.62
CA PHE A 73 -5.12 8.92 7.65
C PHE A 73 -5.68 7.92 6.64
N ILE A 74 -6.33 6.85 7.12
CA ILE A 74 -6.94 5.82 6.26
C ILE A 74 -8.01 6.44 5.35
N ALA A 75 -8.89 7.28 5.90
CA ALA A 75 -9.94 7.92 5.10
C ALA A 75 -9.37 8.80 3.97
N ALA A 76 -8.29 9.55 4.25
CA ALA A 76 -7.62 10.38 3.26
C ALA A 76 -6.94 9.55 2.17
N GLU A 77 -6.18 8.51 2.55
CA GLU A 77 -5.52 7.61 1.60
C GLU A 77 -6.54 6.91 0.69
N LEU A 78 -7.63 6.38 1.26
CA LEU A 78 -8.68 5.73 0.48
C LEU A 78 -9.36 6.70 -0.50
N TRP A 79 -9.58 7.94 -0.08
CA TRP A 79 -10.13 8.97 -0.96
C TRP A 79 -9.19 9.25 -2.14
N VAL A 80 -7.89 9.36 -1.89
CA VAL A 80 -6.87 9.53 -2.94
C VAL A 80 -6.81 8.31 -3.85
N PHE A 81 -6.79 7.09 -3.31
CA PHE A 81 -6.65 5.85 -4.08
C PHE A 81 -7.84 5.62 -4.99
N VAL A 82 -9.06 5.79 -4.47
CA VAL A 82 -10.29 5.65 -5.27
C VAL A 82 -10.33 6.71 -6.36
N SER A 83 -9.99 7.96 -6.04
CA SER A 83 -9.94 9.04 -7.03
C SER A 83 -8.90 8.76 -8.11
N TRP A 84 -7.73 8.25 -7.74
CA TRP A 84 -6.67 7.87 -8.68
C TRP A 84 -7.08 6.71 -9.60
N HIS A 85 -7.66 5.64 -9.05
CA HIS A 85 -8.17 4.53 -9.85
C HIS A 85 -9.20 4.99 -10.88
N ARG A 86 -10.13 5.86 -10.48
CA ARG A 86 -11.18 6.39 -11.36
C ARG A 86 -10.60 7.33 -12.43
N PHE A 87 -9.66 8.18 -12.06
CA PHE A 87 -8.91 9.00 -13.02
C PHE A 87 -8.25 8.14 -14.11
N VAL A 88 -7.54 7.07 -13.73
CA VAL A 88 -6.80 6.24 -14.70
C VAL A 88 -7.74 5.34 -15.53
N LEU A 89 -8.73 4.72 -14.89
CA LEU A 89 -9.54 3.68 -15.53
C LEU A 89 -10.79 4.21 -16.23
N LEU A 90 -11.39 5.26 -15.67
CA LEU A 90 -12.63 5.88 -16.17
C LEU A 90 -12.39 7.26 -16.80
N GLU A 91 -11.15 7.74 -16.83
CA GLU A 91 -10.81 9.09 -17.32
C GLU A 91 -11.60 10.18 -16.58
N GLU A 92 -11.85 9.96 -15.28
CA GLU A 92 -12.52 10.95 -14.43
C GLU A 92 -11.52 12.02 -13.98
N TYR A 93 -11.33 13.04 -14.82
CA TYR A 93 -10.43 14.16 -14.53
C TYR A 93 -10.94 15.04 -13.38
N PRO A 94 -10.06 15.47 -12.45
CA PRO A 94 -10.46 16.39 -11.39
C PRO A 94 -10.83 17.76 -11.98
N THR A 95 -11.93 18.35 -11.49
CA THR A 95 -12.37 19.70 -11.86
C THR A 95 -11.80 20.80 -10.97
N GLY A 96 -11.00 20.42 -9.96
CA GLY A 96 -10.35 21.30 -9.00
C GLY A 96 -9.41 20.52 -8.07
N TRP A 97 -8.96 21.17 -6.99
CA TRP A 97 -8.00 20.60 -6.04
C TRP A 97 -8.63 19.70 -4.97
N ILE A 98 -9.96 19.65 -4.91
CA ILE A 98 -10.71 18.74 -4.03
C ILE A 98 -11.39 17.73 -4.95
N PRO A 99 -10.89 16.48 -5.04
CA PRO A 99 -11.49 15.47 -5.90
C PRO A 99 -12.90 15.13 -5.40
N LYS A 100 -13.78 14.74 -6.31
CA LYS A 100 -15.15 14.35 -5.96
C LYS A 100 -15.14 13.19 -4.95
N PHE A 101 -15.88 13.34 -3.86
CA PHE A 101 -15.96 12.33 -2.82
C PHE A 101 -16.95 11.22 -3.22
N HIS A 102 -16.42 10.03 -3.50
CA HIS A 102 -17.20 8.84 -3.86
C HIS A 102 -17.34 7.90 -2.66
N GLY A 103 -18.10 8.34 -1.65
CA GLY A 103 -18.18 7.64 -0.36
C GLY A 103 -18.58 6.16 -0.46
N ASP A 104 -19.50 5.84 -1.36
CA ASP A 104 -19.92 4.46 -1.65
C ASP A 104 -18.77 3.61 -2.23
N ARG A 105 -17.98 4.16 -3.16
CA ARG A 105 -16.80 3.49 -3.73
C ARG A 105 -15.65 3.38 -2.75
N ILE A 106 -15.45 4.40 -1.91
CA ILE A 106 -14.47 4.41 -0.81
C ILE A 106 -14.78 3.29 0.19
N LEU A 107 -16.04 3.16 0.59
CA LEU A 107 -16.48 2.09 1.49
C LEU A 107 -16.36 0.70 0.84
N ALA A 108 -16.71 0.58 -0.44
CA ALA A 108 -16.52 -0.68 -1.18
C ALA A 108 -15.03 -1.08 -1.26
N TYR A 109 -14.15 -0.13 -1.59
CA TYR A 109 -12.71 -0.36 -1.63
C TYR A 109 -12.15 -0.74 -0.25
N PHE A 110 -12.57 -0.04 0.81
CA PHE A 110 -12.20 -0.36 2.18
C PHE A 110 -12.65 -1.77 2.58
N GLY A 111 -13.91 -2.12 2.33
CA GLY A 111 -14.45 -3.45 2.62
C GLY A 111 -13.71 -4.56 1.87
N THR A 112 -13.41 -4.36 0.59
CA THR A 112 -12.60 -5.30 -0.20
C THR A 112 -11.18 -5.40 0.33
N SER A 113 -10.56 -4.29 0.74
CA SER A 113 -9.23 -4.29 1.36
C SER A 113 -9.22 -5.05 2.69
N LEU A 114 -10.26 -4.89 3.50
CA LEU A 114 -10.41 -5.60 4.78
C LEU A 114 -10.60 -7.10 4.56
N LEU A 115 -11.45 -7.49 3.61
CA LEU A 115 -11.66 -8.90 3.26
C LEU A 115 -10.39 -9.53 2.70
N LEU A 116 -9.67 -8.82 1.84
CA LEU A 116 -8.37 -9.26 1.32
C LEU A 116 -7.36 -9.41 2.46
N GLY A 117 -7.28 -8.44 3.38
CA GLY A 117 -6.44 -8.51 4.57
C GLY A 117 -6.77 -9.74 5.43
N LEU A 118 -8.05 -10.03 5.65
CA LEU A 118 -8.49 -11.20 6.39
C LEU A 118 -8.05 -12.51 5.70
N VAL A 119 -8.21 -12.62 4.37
CA VAL A 119 -7.73 -13.79 3.60
C VAL A 119 -6.23 -13.98 3.78
N ILE A 120 -5.45 -12.90 3.71
CA ILE A 120 -3.99 -12.96 3.87
C ILE A 120 -3.60 -13.33 5.31
N VAL A 121 -4.27 -12.77 6.32
CA VAL A 121 -4.05 -13.16 7.73
C VAL A 121 -4.38 -14.63 7.95
N LEU A 122 -5.49 -15.12 7.43
CA LEU A 122 -5.86 -16.54 7.52
C LEU A 122 -4.84 -17.44 6.83
N ALA A 123 -4.36 -17.06 5.63
CA ALA A 123 -3.28 -17.76 4.96
C ALA A 123 -2.01 -17.81 5.82
N TRP A 124 -1.65 -16.68 6.45
CA TRP A 124 -0.52 -16.60 7.37
C TRP A 124 -0.70 -17.46 8.63
N VAL A 125 -1.88 -17.50 9.22
CA VAL A 125 -2.16 -18.33 10.41
C VAL A 125 -2.06 -19.81 10.07
N VAL A 126 -2.66 -20.24 8.95
CA VAL A 126 -2.62 -21.65 8.52
C VAL A 126 -1.18 -22.08 8.25
N ILE A 127 -0.47 -21.28 7.45
CA ILE A 127 0.89 -21.61 7.06
C ILE A 127 1.83 -21.49 8.28
N GLY A 128 1.68 -20.46 9.12
CA GLY A 128 2.33 -20.26 10.41
C GLY A 128 2.17 -21.44 11.36
N GLY A 129 0.95 -21.97 11.49
CA GLY A 129 0.68 -23.14 12.32
C GLY A 129 1.40 -24.40 11.81
N VAL A 130 1.36 -24.63 10.49
CA VAL A 130 2.11 -25.73 9.85
C VAL A 130 3.62 -25.56 10.08
N PHE A 131 4.13 -24.34 10.00
CA PHE A 131 5.54 -24.03 10.27
C PHE A 131 5.98 -24.40 11.66
N THR A 132 5.25 -23.92 12.67
CA THR A 132 5.59 -24.19 14.07
C THR A 132 5.56 -25.69 14.33
N ALA A 133 4.58 -26.42 13.78
CA ALA A 133 4.48 -27.86 13.91
C ALA A 133 5.67 -28.60 13.26
N VAL A 134 5.97 -28.32 11.99
CA VAL A 134 7.05 -29.01 11.26
C VAL A 134 8.44 -28.62 11.79
N GLY A 135 8.64 -27.35 12.15
CA GLY A 135 9.88 -26.88 12.76
C GLY A 135 10.18 -27.56 14.09
N ALA A 136 9.15 -27.76 14.93
CA ALA A 136 9.28 -28.53 16.17
C ALA A 136 9.60 -30.01 15.93
N MET A 137 9.08 -30.61 14.86
CA MET A 137 9.36 -32.01 14.52
C MET A 137 10.80 -32.24 14.02
N LEU A 138 11.35 -31.28 13.27
CA LEU A 138 12.65 -31.44 12.60
C LEU A 138 13.84 -30.86 13.39
N SER A 139 13.58 -30.10 14.47
CA SER A 139 14.61 -29.45 15.30
C SER A 139 15.68 -28.69 14.50
N SER A 140 15.33 -28.16 13.32
CA SER A 140 16.27 -27.53 12.39
C SER A 140 15.84 -26.12 12.03
N THR A 141 16.60 -25.12 12.51
CA THR A 141 16.39 -23.71 12.21
C THR A 141 16.52 -23.40 10.72
N VAL A 142 17.47 -24.04 10.03
CA VAL A 142 17.70 -23.84 8.59
C VAL A 142 16.47 -24.28 7.78
N PHE A 143 15.88 -25.42 8.14
CA PHE A 143 14.67 -25.90 7.48
C PHE A 143 13.50 -24.92 7.69
N SER A 144 13.30 -24.45 8.92
CA SER A 144 12.25 -23.46 9.22
C SER A 144 12.38 -22.19 8.38
N ILE A 145 13.60 -21.68 8.16
CA ILE A 145 13.85 -20.51 7.31
C ILE A 145 13.50 -20.77 5.84
N ILE A 146 13.92 -21.92 5.29
CA ILE A 146 13.65 -22.27 3.89
C ILE A 146 12.15 -22.34 3.64
N VAL A 147 11.42 -23.06 4.50
CA VAL A 147 9.99 -23.22 4.30
C VAL A 147 9.30 -21.84 4.48
N LEU A 148 9.70 -21.01 5.47
CA LEU A 148 9.17 -19.65 5.66
C LEU A 148 9.29 -18.82 4.38
N PHE A 149 10.45 -18.88 3.74
CA PHE A 149 10.68 -18.19 2.47
C PHE A 149 9.75 -18.69 1.35
N ILE A 150 9.52 -20.00 1.27
CA ILE A 150 8.58 -20.58 0.30
C ILE A 150 7.15 -20.08 0.56
N ALA A 151 6.71 -19.99 1.82
CA ALA A 151 5.38 -19.47 2.13
C ALA A 151 5.25 -17.97 1.86
N MET A 152 6.26 -17.17 2.18
CA MET A 152 6.29 -15.74 1.82
C MET A 152 6.04 -15.57 0.32
N ILE A 153 6.71 -16.37 -0.52
CA ILE A 153 6.50 -16.36 -1.97
C ILE A 153 5.08 -16.81 -2.33
N ALA A 154 4.59 -17.90 -1.77
CA ALA A 154 3.25 -18.42 -2.07
C ALA A 154 2.14 -17.43 -1.69
N ILE A 155 2.23 -16.82 -0.51
CA ILE A 155 1.29 -15.80 -0.03
C ILE A 155 1.41 -14.53 -0.87
N GLY A 156 2.63 -14.12 -1.23
CA GLY A 156 2.85 -13.00 -2.14
C GLY A 156 2.18 -13.22 -3.51
N ILE A 157 2.31 -14.41 -4.08
CA ILE A 157 1.64 -14.78 -5.34
C ILE A 157 0.12 -14.76 -5.16
N LEU A 158 -0.41 -15.33 -4.06
CA LEU A 158 -1.84 -15.29 -3.77
C LEU A 158 -2.33 -13.83 -3.70
N PHE A 159 -1.64 -12.99 -2.94
CA PHE A 159 -1.96 -11.58 -2.79
C PHE A 159 -1.99 -10.87 -4.14
N PHE A 160 -0.93 -11.02 -4.95
CA PHE A 160 -0.84 -10.46 -6.30
C PHE A 160 -2.05 -10.80 -7.16
N ARG A 161 -2.52 -12.06 -7.11
CA ARG A 161 -3.67 -12.54 -7.90
C ARG A 161 -5.01 -11.98 -7.44
N LEU A 162 -5.09 -11.46 -6.22
CA LEU A 162 -6.32 -10.87 -5.66
C LEU A 162 -6.33 -9.34 -5.74
N LEU A 163 -5.19 -8.70 -5.98
CA LEU A 163 -5.06 -7.25 -6.15
C LEU A 163 -6.05 -6.62 -7.15
N PRO A 164 -6.41 -7.25 -8.30
CA PRO A 164 -7.37 -6.67 -9.24
C PRO A 164 -8.75 -6.33 -8.66
N THR A 165 -9.14 -6.97 -7.56
CA THR A 165 -10.44 -6.70 -6.91
C THR A 165 -10.53 -5.30 -6.30
N LEU A 166 -9.39 -4.70 -5.95
CA LEU A 166 -9.32 -3.36 -5.37
C LEU A 166 -9.68 -2.26 -6.40
N PRO A 167 -8.99 -2.14 -7.56
CA PRO A 167 -9.42 -1.20 -8.60
C PRO A 167 -10.85 -1.43 -9.08
N ALA A 168 -11.29 -2.70 -9.19
CA ALA A 168 -12.67 -3.02 -9.56
C ALA A 168 -13.68 -2.36 -8.60
N ALA A 169 -13.46 -2.50 -7.28
CA ALA A 169 -14.29 -1.88 -6.26
C ALA A 169 -14.28 -0.34 -6.34
N ALA A 170 -13.11 0.27 -6.61
CA ALA A 170 -12.99 1.73 -6.75
C ALA A 170 -13.80 2.30 -7.93
N ILE A 171 -13.83 1.58 -9.05
CA ILE A 171 -14.55 2.04 -10.24
C ILE A 171 -16.02 1.60 -10.27
N GLY A 172 -16.41 0.68 -9.38
CA GLY A 172 -17.78 0.18 -9.24
C GLY A 172 -18.09 -1.07 -10.05
N GLU A 173 -17.06 -1.74 -10.57
CA GLU A 173 -17.18 -3.03 -11.24
C GLU A 173 -17.20 -4.18 -10.23
N LYS A 174 -17.94 -5.24 -10.55
CA LYS A 174 -17.99 -6.45 -9.73
C LYS A 174 -16.90 -7.42 -10.21
N LEU A 175 -15.96 -7.74 -9.31
CA LEU A 175 -14.95 -8.77 -9.55
C LEU A 175 -14.77 -9.59 -8.27
N SER A 176 -15.14 -10.87 -8.32
CA SER A 176 -14.93 -11.80 -7.21
C SER A 176 -13.47 -12.27 -7.13
N PHE A 177 -13.08 -12.80 -5.98
CA PHE A 177 -11.74 -13.38 -5.79
C PHE A 177 -11.46 -14.54 -6.74
N SER A 178 -12.45 -15.38 -7.05
CA SER A 178 -12.30 -16.48 -8.00
C SER A 178 -12.07 -15.98 -9.42
N GLU A 179 -12.83 -14.97 -9.86
CA GLU A 179 -12.66 -14.36 -11.19
C GLU A 179 -11.30 -13.68 -11.31
N SER A 180 -10.90 -12.94 -10.28
CA SER A 180 -9.56 -12.33 -10.20
C SER A 180 -8.46 -13.38 -10.31
N MET A 181 -8.59 -14.50 -9.58
CA MET A 181 -7.63 -15.59 -9.66
C MET A 181 -7.57 -16.20 -11.06
N GLU A 182 -8.69 -16.47 -11.71
CA GLU A 182 -8.71 -17.05 -13.05
C GLU A 182 -8.10 -16.08 -14.08
N ALA A 183 -8.43 -14.78 -14.00
CA ALA A 183 -7.86 -13.74 -14.86
C ALA A 183 -6.33 -13.63 -14.74
N THR A 184 -5.78 -13.86 -13.55
CA THR A 184 -4.33 -13.80 -13.31
C THR A 184 -3.66 -15.17 -13.27
N LYS A 185 -4.24 -16.22 -13.89
CA LYS A 185 -3.68 -17.58 -13.88
C LYS A 185 -2.35 -17.67 -14.63
N GLY A 186 -1.41 -18.46 -14.11
CA GLY A 186 -0.09 -18.63 -14.73
C GLY A 186 0.87 -17.44 -14.57
N THR A 187 0.51 -16.42 -13.78
CA THR A 187 1.31 -15.18 -13.64
C THR A 187 2.29 -15.21 -12.46
N ALA A 188 2.57 -16.38 -11.87
CA ALA A 188 3.46 -16.51 -10.71
C ALA A 188 4.86 -15.91 -10.95
N GLY A 189 5.44 -16.15 -12.13
CA GLY A 189 6.73 -15.55 -12.52
C GLY A 189 6.66 -14.02 -12.63
N THR A 190 5.54 -13.47 -13.10
CA THR A 190 5.31 -12.02 -13.11
C THR A 190 5.29 -11.46 -11.70
N ALA A 191 4.55 -12.10 -10.79
CA ALA A 191 4.45 -11.67 -9.39
C ALA A 191 5.83 -11.65 -8.72
N ILE A 192 6.61 -12.73 -8.86
CA ILE A 192 7.97 -12.82 -8.30
C ILE A 192 8.86 -11.70 -8.85
N VAL A 193 8.90 -11.50 -10.17
CA VAL A 193 9.71 -10.44 -10.78
C VAL A 193 9.27 -9.07 -10.28
N LEU A 194 7.97 -8.81 -10.19
CA LEU A 194 7.44 -7.54 -9.67
C LEU A 194 7.87 -7.31 -8.22
N PHE A 195 7.75 -8.32 -7.35
CA PHE A 195 8.19 -8.21 -5.95
C PHE A 195 9.70 -7.94 -5.84
N LEU A 196 10.53 -8.63 -6.64
CA LEU A 196 11.97 -8.39 -6.68
C LEU A 196 12.31 -6.97 -7.14
N VAL A 197 11.60 -6.46 -8.15
CA VAL A 197 11.76 -5.07 -8.62
C VAL A 197 11.37 -4.07 -7.54
N LEU A 198 10.22 -4.26 -6.89
CA LEU A 198 9.76 -3.39 -5.81
C LEU A 198 10.73 -3.40 -4.62
N MET A 199 11.22 -4.57 -4.23
CA MET A 199 12.24 -4.72 -3.19
C MET A 199 13.52 -3.98 -3.55
N LEU A 200 14.03 -4.16 -4.78
CA LEU A 200 15.24 -3.48 -5.25
C LEU A 200 15.06 -1.95 -5.26
N VAL A 201 13.93 -1.46 -5.79
CA VAL A 201 13.62 -0.02 -5.81
C VAL A 201 13.53 0.53 -4.39
N GLN A 202 12.89 -0.19 -3.47
CA GLN A 202 12.78 0.24 -2.07
C GLN A 202 14.15 0.32 -1.39
N ILE A 203 15.03 -0.66 -1.62
CA ILE A 203 16.41 -0.64 -1.10
C ILE A 203 17.18 0.56 -1.66
N LEU A 204 17.08 0.82 -2.96
CA LEU A 204 17.75 1.96 -3.60
C LEU A 204 17.24 3.30 -3.07
N LEU A 205 15.92 3.47 -2.93
CA LEU A 205 15.33 4.68 -2.36
C LEU A 205 15.77 4.91 -0.91
N GLN A 206 15.81 3.86 -0.09
CA GLN A 206 16.32 3.95 1.28
C GLN A 206 17.80 4.32 1.32
N LEU A 207 18.63 3.70 0.46
CA LEU A 207 20.05 4.04 0.38
C LEU A 207 20.26 5.51 0.00
N ILE A 208 19.57 6.00 -1.03
CA ILE A 208 19.66 7.40 -1.46
C ILE A 208 19.18 8.34 -0.34
N THR A 209 18.09 7.97 0.34
CA THR A 209 17.56 8.74 1.48
C THR A 209 18.60 8.84 2.59
N ASN A 210 19.18 7.71 3.01
CA ASN A 210 20.16 7.66 4.09
C ASN A 210 21.43 8.45 3.74
N VAL A 211 21.95 8.30 2.52
CA VAL A 211 23.10 9.08 2.03
C VAL A 211 22.77 10.57 2.01
N SER A 212 21.58 10.95 1.53
CA SER A 212 21.15 12.35 1.49
C SER A 212 21.01 12.94 2.89
N ILE A 213 20.48 12.18 3.86
CA ILE A 213 20.40 12.62 5.26
C ILE A 213 21.80 12.82 5.85
N TYR A 214 22.72 11.89 5.58
CA TYR A 214 24.10 11.96 6.05
C TYR A 214 24.84 13.18 5.49
N VAL A 215 24.63 13.52 4.21
CA VAL A 215 25.25 14.69 3.57
C VAL A 215 24.58 16.00 4.02
N PHE A 216 23.25 16.05 4.00
CA PHE A 216 22.46 17.21 4.41
C PHE A 216 21.04 16.78 4.82
N ALA A 217 20.82 16.68 6.13
CA ALA A 217 19.59 16.15 6.72
C ALA A 217 18.28 16.73 6.14
N PRO A 218 18.14 18.06 5.95
CA PRO A 218 16.92 18.63 5.37
C PRO A 218 16.62 18.15 3.95
N LEU A 219 17.64 18.01 3.09
CA LEU A 219 17.45 17.46 1.73
C LEU A 219 17.04 15.99 1.79
N GLY A 220 17.66 15.21 2.67
CA GLY A 220 17.28 13.81 2.88
C GLY A 220 15.83 13.64 3.33
N LEU A 221 15.33 14.51 4.22
CA LEU A 221 13.93 14.50 4.66
C LEU A 221 12.98 14.85 3.51
N VAL A 222 13.28 15.89 2.73
CA VAL A 222 12.47 16.26 1.56
C VAL A 222 12.44 15.11 0.55
N PHE A 223 13.59 14.49 0.26
CA PHE A 223 13.66 13.35 -0.63
C PHE A 223 12.83 12.16 -0.13
N ALA A 224 12.89 11.87 1.19
CA ALA A 224 12.10 10.80 1.80
C ALA A 224 10.59 11.03 1.61
N VAL A 225 10.10 12.24 1.92
CA VAL A 225 8.68 12.59 1.81
C VAL A 225 8.22 12.54 0.36
N VAL A 226 8.97 13.15 -0.57
CA VAL A 226 8.62 13.16 -1.99
C VAL A 226 8.63 11.74 -2.56
N SER A 227 9.64 10.94 -2.23
CA SER A 227 9.73 9.55 -2.67
C SER A 227 8.58 8.71 -2.11
N ALA A 228 8.21 8.90 -0.84
CA ALA A 228 7.08 8.21 -0.23
C ALA A 228 5.77 8.55 -0.94
N LEU A 229 5.49 9.85 -1.20
CA LEU A 229 4.28 10.29 -1.90
C LEU A 229 4.19 9.72 -3.33
N ILE A 230 5.30 9.76 -4.08
CA ILE A 230 5.35 9.19 -5.42
C ILE A 230 5.14 7.68 -5.36
N MET A 231 5.86 6.98 -4.47
CA MET A 231 5.77 5.52 -4.37
C MET A 231 4.41 5.03 -3.90
N THR A 232 3.70 5.79 -3.06
CA THR A 232 2.30 5.49 -2.72
C THR A 232 1.44 5.44 -3.98
N LEU A 233 1.48 6.46 -4.84
CA LEU A 233 0.73 6.43 -6.09
C LEU A 233 1.24 5.41 -7.10
N VAL A 234 2.54 5.10 -7.12
CA VAL A 234 3.09 4.02 -7.95
C VAL A 234 2.52 2.67 -7.51
N ASN A 235 2.46 2.40 -6.21
CA ASN A 235 1.89 1.16 -5.68
C ASN A 235 0.41 1.02 -6.05
N VAL A 236 -0.37 2.10 -5.96
CA VAL A 236 -1.78 2.13 -6.41
C VAL A 236 -1.88 1.96 -7.94
N SER A 237 -0.97 2.56 -8.69
CA SER A 237 -0.90 2.42 -10.15
C SER A 237 -0.54 1.00 -10.59
N ILE A 238 0.24 0.27 -9.79
CA ILE A 238 0.49 -1.16 -10.00
C ILE A 238 -0.80 -1.96 -9.91
N LEU A 239 -1.63 -1.71 -8.89
CA LEU A 239 -2.95 -2.37 -8.79
C LEU A 239 -3.78 -2.09 -10.05
N THR A 240 -3.82 -0.82 -10.44
CA THR A 240 -4.55 -0.35 -11.63
C THR A 240 -4.04 -1.01 -12.91
N THR A 241 -2.73 -1.15 -13.05
CA THR A 241 -2.08 -1.75 -14.22
C THR A 241 -2.34 -3.26 -14.28
N ILE A 242 -2.28 -3.96 -13.13
CA ILE A 242 -2.61 -5.39 -13.06
C ILE A 242 -4.08 -5.61 -13.44
N TYR A 243 -5.00 -4.82 -12.88
CA TYR A 243 -6.42 -4.89 -13.23
C TYR A 243 -6.65 -4.57 -14.72
N GLY A 244 -6.12 -3.45 -15.21
CA GLY A 244 -6.27 -3.04 -16.60
C GLY A 244 -5.71 -4.08 -17.57
N HIS A 245 -4.55 -4.66 -17.28
CA HIS A 245 -3.91 -5.64 -18.16
C HIS A 245 -4.59 -7.01 -18.13
N TYR A 246 -4.78 -7.60 -16.93
CA TYR A 246 -5.26 -8.98 -16.80
C TYR A 246 -6.78 -9.13 -16.81
N VAL A 247 -7.52 -8.10 -16.38
CA VAL A 247 -8.99 -8.15 -16.34
C VAL A 247 -9.60 -7.44 -17.55
N GLN A 248 -9.07 -6.28 -17.93
CA GLN A 248 -9.60 -5.49 -19.06
C GLN A 248 -8.85 -5.69 -20.38
N GLY A 249 -7.74 -6.45 -20.41
CA GLY A 249 -6.96 -6.69 -21.62
C GLY A 249 -6.20 -5.47 -22.17
N ARG A 250 -5.99 -4.43 -21.36
CA ARG A 250 -5.26 -3.21 -21.77
C ARG A 250 -3.76 -3.50 -22.00
N PRO A 251 -3.12 -2.86 -22.99
CA PRO A 251 -1.68 -3.01 -23.23
C PRO A 251 -0.83 -2.29 -22.18
N ILE A 252 0.42 -2.76 -21.97
CA ILE A 252 1.41 -2.18 -21.05
C ILE A 252 2.80 -2.01 -21.67
#